data_AF-A0A349B103-F1
#
_entry.id   AF-A0A349B103-F1
#
_cell.length_a   1.000
_cell.length_b   1.000
_cell.length_c   1.000
_cell.angle_alpha   90.00
_cell.angle_beta   90.00
_cell.angle_gamma   90.00
#
_symmetry.space_group_name_H-M   'P 1'
#
loop_
_entity.id
_entity.type
_entity.pdbx_description
1 polymer ?
#
loop_
_entity_poly.entity_id
_entity_poly.type
_entity_poly.pdbx_seq_one_letter_code
_entity_poly.pdbx_strand_id
1 'polypeptide(L)' 'GPHFCLGAHLARREITVMFRELFKRLPDIQASGPPELLLSSFIHGVKHLPATFTPGGA' A
#
# COMPACT_ATOMS: atom_id res chain seq x y z
N GLY A 1 4.39 -11.29 22.31
CA GLY A 1 5.15 -12.48 22.75
C GLY A 1 6.63 -12.29 22.49
N PRO A 2 7.48 -13.28 22.82
CA PRO A 2 8.94 -13.16 22.70
C PRO A 2 9.43 -12.85 21.28
N HIS A 3 8.64 -13.19 20.26
CA HIS A 3 8.91 -12.88 18.85
C HIS A 3 8.00 -11.76 18.32
N PHE A 4 7.73 -10.74 19.14
CA PHE A 4 7.02 -9.57 18.65
C PHE A 4 7.88 -8.86 17.59
N CYS A 5 7.25 -8.45 16.49
CA CYS A 5 7.97 -7.81 15.39
C CYS A 5 8.67 -6.54 15.87
N LEU A 6 10.01 -6.56 15.84
CA LEU A 6 10.85 -5.42 16.20
C LEU A 6 10.51 -4.18 15.37
N GLY A 7 10.14 -4.38 14.10
CA GLY A 7 9.76 -3.32 13.16
C GLY A 7 8.30 -2.87 13.25
N ALA A 8 7.47 -3.38 14.16
CA ALA A 8 6.04 -3.12 14.15
C ALA A 8 5.69 -1.62 14.26
N HIS A 9 6.49 -0.85 15.00
CA HIS A 9 6.29 0.60 15.10
C HIS A 9 6.75 1.33 13.83
N LEU A 10 7.87 0.92 13.24
CA LEU A 10 8.37 1.49 11.99
C LEU A 10 7.37 1.26 10.86
N ALA A 11 6.95 0.01 10.64
CA ALA A 11 6.01 -0.34 9.58
C ALA A 11 4.69 0.46 9.67
N ARG A 12 4.16 0.65 10.88
CA ARG A 12 2.96 1.48 11.08
C ARG A 12 3.21 2.94 10.71
N ARG A 13 4.36 3.50 11.06
CA ARG A 13 4.73 4.89 10.71
C ARG A 13 4.89 5.04 9.21
N GLU A 14 5.59 4.12 8.56
CA GLU A 14 5.80 4.12 7.11
C GLU A 14 4.47 4.08 6.36
N ILE A 15 3.60 3.12 6.67
CA ILE A 15 2.28 2.98 6.03
C ILE A 15 1.42 4.24 6.25
N THR A 16 1.44 4.80 7.47
CA THR A 16 0.69 6.03 7.78
C THR A 16 1.16 7.20 6.93
N VAL A 17 2.47 7.41 6.82
CA VAL A 17 3.03 8.52 6.04
C VAL A 17 2.82 8.30 4.55
N MET A 18 3.03 7.07 4.07
CA MET A 18 2.83 6.70 2.66
C MET A 18 1.40 7.01 2.21
N PHE A 19 0.38 6.52 2.91
CA PHE A 19 -1.02 6.77 2.52
C PHE A 19 -1.42 8.24 2.67
N ARG A 20 -0.94 8.92 3.71
CA ARG A 20 -1.21 10.37 3.89
C ARG A 20 -0.68 11.19 2.72
N GLU A 21 0.55 10.96 2.30
CA GLU A 21 1.15 11.70 1.17
C GLU A 21 0.58 11.25 -0.18
N LEU A 22 0.26 9.96 -0.33
CA LEU A 22 -0.37 9.43 -1.54
C LEU A 22 -1.71 10.11 -1.80
N PHE A 23 -2.62 10.09 -0.82
CA PHE A 23 -3.96 10.67 -0.97
C PHE A 23 -3.95 12.20 -0.99
N LYS A 24 -2.91 12.84 -0.45
CA LYS A 24 -2.72 14.29 -0.61
C LYS A 24 -2.37 14.65 -2.06
N ARG A 25 -1.52 13.87 -2.72
CA ARG A 25 -1.03 14.15 -4.09
C ARG A 25 -1.99 13.66 -5.16
N LEU A 26 -2.62 12.52 -4.93
CA LEU A 26 -3.51 11.82 -5.86
C LEU A 26 -4.86 11.55 -5.15
N PRO A 27 -5.69 12.57 -4.91
CA PRO A 27 -6.92 12.43 -4.14
C PRO A 27 -7.98 11.55 -4.82
N ASP A 28 -7.88 11.38 -6.14
CA ASP A 28 -8.79 10.60 -6.98
C ASP A 28 -8.22 9.23 -7.38
N ILE A 29 -7.10 8.79 -6.79
CA ILE A 29 -6.52 7.48 -7.08
C ILE A 29 -7.49 6.35 -6.68
N GLN A 30 -7.74 5.46 -7.63
CA GLN A 30 -8.58 4.27 -7.43
C GLN A 30 -7.99 3.05 -8.11
N ALA A 31 -8.28 1.87 -7.56
CA ALA A 31 -8.01 0.61 -8.24
C ALA A 31 -8.89 0.51 -9.49
N SER A 32 -8.28 0.19 -10.63
CA SER A 32 -8.97 0.08 -11.93
C SER A 32 -9.22 -1.37 -12.36
N GLY A 33 -8.92 -2.33 -11.47
CA GLY A 33 -9.11 -3.75 -11.71
C GLY A 33 -8.81 -4.58 -10.46
N PRO A 34 -9.03 -5.90 -10.53
CA PRO A 34 -8.75 -6.81 -9.42
C PRO A 34 -7.23 -6.90 -9.13
N PRO A 35 -6.82 -7.14 -7.88
CA PRO A 35 -5.42 -7.39 -7.54
C PRO A 35 -4.93 -8.73 -8.07
N GLU A 36 -3.71 -8.77 -8.57
CA GLU A 36 -2.95 -10.00 -8.75
C GLU A 36 -2.22 -10.32 -7.44
N LEU A 37 -2.52 -11.46 -6.83
CA LEU A 37 -1.90 -11.86 -5.57
C LEU A 37 -0.46 -12.36 -5.78
N LEU A 38 0.36 -12.14 -4.76
CA LEU A 38 1.71 -12.67 -4.69
C LEU A 38 1.67 -14.18 -4.50
N LEU A 39 2.32 -14.93 -5.39
CA LEU A 39 2.50 -16.37 -5.24
C LEU A 39 3.56 -16.65 -4.17
N SER A 40 3.11 -16.85 -2.93
CA SER A 40 3.96 -17.17 -1.79
C SER A 40 3.24 -18.09 -0.81
N SER A 41 3.97 -19.04 -0.22
CA SER A 41 3.49 -19.91 0.86
C SER A 41 3.63 -19.27 2.25
N PHE A 42 4.26 -18.09 2.34
CA PHE A 42 4.57 -17.44 3.61
C PHE A 42 3.99 -16.03 3.71
N ILE A 43 4.07 -15.24 2.63
CA ILE A 43 3.62 -13.84 2.62
C ILE A 43 2.28 -13.72 1.90
N HIS A 44 1.26 -13.21 2.59
CA HIS A 44 0.02 -12.78 1.94
C HIS A 44 0.20 -11.35 1.42
N GLY A 45 0.28 -11.19 0.09
CA GLY A 45 0.54 -9.89 -0.53
C GLY A 45 -0.14 -9.73 -1.88
N VAL A 46 -0.23 -8.47 -2.32
CA VAL A 46 -0.66 -8.10 -3.67
C VAL A 46 0.60 -7.84 -4.49
N LYS A 47 0.77 -8.55 -5.61
CA LYS A 47 1.91 -8.40 -6.52
C LYS A 47 1.70 -7.23 -7.48
N HIS A 48 0.51 -7.13 -8.04
CA HIS A 48 0.12 -6.01 -8.91
C HIS A 48 -1.30 -5.55 -8.56
N LEU A 49 -1.51 -4.24 -8.50
CA LEU A 49 -2.82 -3.61 -8.39
C LEU A 49 -2.88 -2.47 -9.40
N PRO A 50 -3.60 -2.62 -10.53
CA PRO A 50 -3.75 -1.54 -11.49
C PRO A 50 -4.52 -0.38 -10.85
N ALA A 51 -4.08 0.85 -11.11
CA ALA A 51 -4.69 2.07 -10.57
C ALA A 51 -4.81 3.16 -11.65
N THR A 52 -5.80 4.02 -11.48
CA THR A 52 -6.05 5.20 -12.33
C THR A 52 -6.21 6.44 -11.45
N PHE A 53 -5.77 7.58 -11.96
CA PHE A 53 -5.90 8.92 -11.35
C PHE A 53 -5.76 9.97 -12.46
N THR A 54 -6.16 11.22 -12.19
CA THR A 54 -6.02 12.33 -13.15
C THR A 54 -4.56 12.80 -13.23
N PRO A 55 -3.89 12.74 -14.41
CA PRO A 55 -2.52 13.22 -14.55
C PRO A 55 -2.40 14.73 -14.27
N GLY A 56 -1.37 15.13 -13.53
CA GLY A 56 -1.08 16.55 -13.25
C GLY A 56 -1.44 17.01 -11.83
N GLY A 57 -2.26 16.25 -11.09
CA GLY A 57 -2.73 16.64 -9.75
C GLY A 57 -3.67 17.87 -9.77
N ALA A 58 -4.52 18.00 -8.76
CA ALA A 58 -5.27 19.23 -8.52
C ALA A 58 -4.34 20.39 -8.11
#